data_AF-A0A930XTY4-F1
#
_entry.id   AF-A0A930XTY4-F1
#
_cell.length_a   1.000
_cell.length_b   1.000
_cell.length_c   1.000
_cell.angle_alpha   90.00
_cell.angle_beta   90.00
_cell.angle_gamma   90.00
#
_symmetry.space_group_name_H-M   'P 1'
#
loop_
_entity.id
_entity.type
_entity.pdbx_description
1 polymer ?
#
loop_
_entity_poly.entity_id
_entity_poly.type
_entity_poly.pdbx_seq_one_letter_code
_entity_poly.pdbx_strand_id
1 'polypeptide(L)'
;MGRITVYVPDELKRRMDALGNEAPVWSHVAVAAFEAKVAEINQKRLEAARELNMTTVLDRLKVSREKNMSSKKTRGYKDGYRWAATRAEVPVLEAVENLPEDFFLYDTAINTYNYAESLCMKVFEDEDCGRPDVGLLLGIEDDKLARDRDYMEGFVDGAIALWKEVEAKL
;
A
#
# COMPACT_ATOMS: atom_id res chain seq x y z
N MET A 1 -16.35 27.47 -29.42
CA MET A 1 -16.31 28.40 -28.26
C MET A 1 -17.67 28.37 -27.58
N GLY A 2 -17.73 28.19 -26.26
CA GLY A 2 -18.99 28.25 -25.51
C GLY A 2 -19.41 29.70 -25.26
N ARG A 3 -20.69 30.02 -25.46
CA ARG A 3 -21.24 31.34 -25.10
C ARG A 3 -21.88 31.25 -23.73
N ILE A 4 -21.51 32.17 -22.84
CA ILE A 4 -22.02 32.23 -21.47
C ILE A 4 -22.56 33.64 -21.24
N THR A 5 -23.76 33.76 -20.69
CA THR A 5 -24.36 35.04 -20.30
C THR A 5 -24.24 35.19 -18.79
N VAL A 6 -23.64 36.29 -18.34
CA VAL A 6 -23.41 36.55 -16.92
C VAL A 6 -24.15 37.84 -16.54
N TYR A 7 -24.90 37.80 -15.45
CA TYR A 7 -25.56 38.98 -14.91
C TYR A 7 -24.57 39.70 -13.97
N VAL A 8 -24.42 41.00 -14.18
CA VAL A 8 -23.64 41.88 -13.30
C VAL A 8 -24.59 42.82 -12.57
N PRO A 9 -24.33 43.17 -11.30
CA PRO A 9 -25.11 44.17 -10.60
C PRO A 9 -25.13 45.52 -11.35
N ASP A 10 -26.26 46.22 -11.34
CA ASP A 10 -26.44 47.49 -12.05
C ASP A 10 -25.37 48.53 -11.68
N GLU A 11 -24.99 48.56 -10.40
CA GLU A 11 -23.96 49.47 -9.90
C GLU A 11 -22.56 49.16 -10.47
N LEU A 12 -22.24 47.89 -10.70
CA LEU A 12 -21.01 47.51 -11.37
C LEU A 12 -21.05 47.91 -12.85
N LYS A 13 -22.20 47.71 -13.52
CA LYS A 13 -22.37 48.11 -14.92
C LYS A 13 -22.19 49.61 -15.11
N ARG A 14 -22.77 50.44 -14.23
CA ARG A 14 -22.58 51.89 -14.24
C ARG A 14 -21.10 52.28 -14.15
N ARG A 15 -20.33 51.63 -13.25
CA ARG A 15 -18.89 51.86 -13.12
C ARG A 15 -18.10 51.42 -14.35
N MET A 16 -18.50 50.30 -14.98
CA MET A 16 -17.88 49.83 -16.22
C MET A 16 -18.12 50.82 -17.37
N ASP A 17 -19.33 51.37 -17.48
CA ASP A 17 -19.70 52.31 -18.54
C ASP A 17 -19.05 53.69 -18.37
N ALA A 18 -18.84 54.12 -17.12
CA ALA A 18 -18.18 55.38 -16.79
C ALA A 18 -16.72 55.46 -17.30
N LEU A 19 -16.09 54.32 -17.60
CA LEU A 19 -14.72 54.24 -18.14
C LEU A 19 -14.65 54.62 -19.64
N GLY A 20 -15.78 54.71 -20.33
CA GLY A 20 -15.86 55.20 -21.71
C GLY A 20 -14.87 54.51 -22.66
N ASN A 21 -14.07 55.30 -23.38
CA ASN A 21 -13.13 54.81 -24.40
C ASN A 21 -11.89 54.11 -23.82
N GLU A 22 -11.64 54.24 -22.52
CA GLU A 22 -10.55 53.56 -21.83
C GLU A 22 -10.97 52.19 -21.27
N ALA A 23 -12.24 51.81 -21.45
CA ALA A 23 -12.76 50.54 -20.97
C ALA A 23 -12.06 49.35 -21.67
N PRO A 24 -11.52 48.38 -20.91
CA PRO A 24 -10.97 47.16 -21.49
C PRO A 24 -12.08 46.32 -22.12
N VAL A 25 -11.68 45.38 -22.99
CA VAL A 25 -12.60 44.38 -23.51
C VAL A 25 -13.06 43.48 -22.35
N TRP A 26 -14.25 43.76 -21.81
CA TRP A 26 -14.75 43.13 -20.58
C TRP A 26 -14.83 41.61 -20.63
N SER A 27 -15.02 41.02 -21.80
CA SER A 27 -14.98 39.57 -21.97
C SER A 27 -13.60 39.00 -21.67
N HIS A 28 -12.50 39.68 -22.05
CA HIS A 28 -11.14 39.23 -21.72
C HIS A 28 -10.87 39.31 -20.21
N VAL A 29 -11.34 40.38 -19.56
CA VAL A 29 -11.25 40.53 -18.10
C VAL A 29 -12.00 39.41 -17.38
N ALA A 30 -13.21 39.09 -17.85
CA ALA A 30 -14.02 38.01 -17.29
C ALA A 30 -13.37 36.64 -17.48
N VAL A 31 -12.81 36.35 -18.66
CA VAL A 31 -12.09 35.10 -18.93
C VAL A 31 -10.92 34.93 -17.96
N ALA A 32 -10.07 35.95 -17.81
CA ALA A 32 -8.93 35.89 -16.89
C ALA A 32 -9.36 35.65 -15.43
N ALA A 33 -10.45 36.32 -14.99
CA ALA A 33 -10.99 36.11 -13.65
C ALA A 33 -11.56 34.70 -13.44
N PHE A 34 -12.24 34.14 -14.45
CA PHE A 34 -12.75 32.77 -14.39
C PHE A 34 -11.61 31.75 -14.37
N GLU A 35 -10.59 31.91 -15.21
CA GLU A 35 -9.41 31.04 -15.23
C GLU A 35 -8.70 31.03 -13.87
N ALA A 36 -8.46 32.21 -13.30
CA ALA A 36 -7.86 32.33 -11.97
C ALA A 36 -8.70 31.61 -10.90
N LYS A 37 -10.03 31.75 -10.94
CA LYS A 37 -10.90 31.11 -9.96
C LYS A 37 -10.97 29.59 -10.14
N VAL A 38 -10.98 29.11 -11.38
CA VAL A 38 -10.93 27.67 -11.68
C VAL A 38 -9.60 27.08 -11.20
N ALA A 39 -8.49 27.76 -11.44
CA ALA A 39 -7.17 27.34 -10.94
C ALA A 39 -7.15 27.25 -9.40
N GLU A 40 -7.68 28.26 -8.70
CA GLU A 40 -7.81 28.25 -7.23
C GLU A 40 -8.65 27.05 -6.74
N ILE A 41 -9.80 26.77 -7.37
CA ILE A 41 -10.67 25.65 -7.01
C ILE A 41 -9.94 24.31 -7.25
N ASN A 42 -9.24 24.18 -8.37
CA ASN A 42 -8.48 22.96 -8.69
C ASN A 42 -7.31 22.75 -7.72
N GLN A 43 -6.61 23.81 -7.35
CA GLN A 43 -5.56 23.75 -6.34
C GLN A 43 -6.12 23.29 -4.99
N LYS A 44 -7.22 23.87 -4.52
CA LYS A 44 -7.90 23.43 -3.29
C LYS A 44 -8.36 21.98 -3.35
N ARG A 45 -8.82 21.50 -4.51
CA ARG A 45 -9.17 20.08 -4.70
C ARG A 45 -7.95 19.18 -4.66
N LEU A 46 -6.83 19.60 -5.25
CA LEU A 46 -5.57 18.86 -5.20
C LEU A 46 -4.98 18.84 -3.78
N GLU A 47 -5.07 19.95 -3.05
CA GLU A 47 -4.71 20.04 -1.64
C GLU A 47 -5.62 19.14 -0.80
N ALA A 48 -6.94 19.20 -0.96
CA ALA A 48 -7.88 18.30 -0.29
C ALA A 48 -7.67 16.81 -0.66
N ALA A 49 -7.28 16.52 -1.90
CA ALA A 49 -6.93 15.17 -2.34
C ALA A 49 -5.55 14.70 -1.83
N ARG A 50 -4.63 15.63 -1.56
CA ARG A 50 -3.38 15.36 -0.84
C ARG A 50 -3.64 15.22 0.67
N GLU A 51 -4.62 15.93 1.21
CA GLU A 51 -5.11 15.86 2.59
C GLU A 51 -6.08 14.70 2.83
N LEU A 52 -6.51 13.96 1.80
CA LEU A 52 -6.88 12.55 1.97
C LEU A 52 -5.63 11.84 2.45
N ASN A 53 -5.48 11.91 3.78
CA ASN A 53 -4.32 11.53 4.53
C ASN A 53 -3.88 10.17 3.99
N MET A 54 -2.65 10.06 3.49
CA MET A 54 -2.13 8.76 3.03
C MET A 54 -2.32 7.72 4.14
N THR A 55 -2.26 8.15 5.39
CA THR A 55 -2.67 7.42 6.60
C THR A 55 -4.10 6.89 6.55
N THR A 56 -5.12 7.70 6.21
CA THR A 56 -6.52 7.26 6.07
C THR A 56 -6.70 6.24 4.93
N VAL A 57 -5.99 6.42 3.82
CA VAL A 57 -6.01 5.47 2.69
C VAL A 57 -5.34 4.15 3.10
N LEU A 58 -4.18 4.22 3.75
CA LEU A 58 -3.45 3.07 4.28
C LEU A 58 -4.28 2.34 5.34
N ASP A 59 -4.92 3.05 6.26
CA ASP A 59 -5.75 2.46 7.31
C ASP A 59 -6.97 1.74 6.71
N ARG A 60 -7.65 2.36 5.74
CA ARG A 60 -8.75 1.72 5.01
C ARG A 60 -8.28 0.46 4.28
N LEU A 61 -7.14 0.53 3.60
CA LEU A 61 -6.58 -0.60 2.85
C LEU A 61 -6.09 -1.71 3.78
N LYS A 62 -5.50 -1.39 4.93
CA LYS A 62 -5.13 -2.35 5.99
C LYS A 62 -6.37 -3.08 6.50
N VAL A 63 -7.43 -2.35 6.87
CA VAL A 63 -8.71 -2.93 7.31
C VAL A 63 -9.34 -3.80 6.22
N SER A 64 -9.28 -3.37 4.95
CA SER A 64 -9.80 -4.15 3.83
C SER A 64 -8.99 -5.42 3.57
N ARG A 65 -7.66 -5.36 3.73
CA ARG A 65 -6.76 -6.52 3.61
C ARG A 65 -7.04 -7.53 4.71
N GLU A 66 -7.11 -7.08 5.97
CA GLU A 66 -7.40 -7.95 7.12
C GLU A 66 -8.76 -8.65 7.00
N LYS A 67 -9.80 -7.95 6.51
CA LYS A 67 -11.13 -8.54 6.30
C LYS A 67 -11.17 -9.62 5.21
N ASN A 68 -10.25 -9.57 4.26
CA ASN A 68 -10.24 -10.48 3.11
C ASN A 68 -9.26 -11.65 3.28
N MET A 69 -8.50 -11.70 4.38
CA MET A 69 -7.61 -12.82 4.69
C MET A 69 -8.37 -13.92 5.43
N SER A 70 -8.07 -15.18 5.12
CA SER A 70 -8.54 -16.29 5.95
C SER A 70 -7.95 -16.16 7.35
N SER A 71 -8.66 -16.67 8.38
CA SER A 71 -8.19 -16.59 9.77
C SER A 71 -6.80 -17.21 9.96
N LYS A 72 -6.47 -18.24 9.18
CA LYS A 72 -5.16 -18.87 9.13
C LYS A 72 -4.10 -17.95 8.53
N LYS A 73 -4.39 -17.30 7.40
CA LYS A 73 -3.48 -16.33 6.78
C LYS A 73 -3.23 -15.11 7.67
N THR A 74 -4.25 -14.60 8.36
CA THR A 74 -4.10 -13.52 9.35
C THR A 74 -3.23 -13.95 10.53
N ARG A 75 -3.38 -15.19 11.01
CA ARG A 75 -2.53 -15.73 12.09
C ARG A 75 -1.08 -15.86 11.61
N GLY A 76 -0.87 -16.48 10.45
CA GLY A 76 0.44 -16.60 9.82
C GLY A 76 1.15 -15.25 9.71
N TYR A 77 0.45 -14.23 9.22
CA TYR A 77 0.97 -12.87 9.13
C TYR A 77 1.51 -12.33 10.45
N LYS A 78 0.75 -12.48 11.54
CA LYS A 78 1.19 -12.02 12.86
C LYS A 78 2.41 -12.80 13.36
N ASP A 79 2.41 -14.11 13.16
CA ASP A 79 3.49 -15.00 13.59
C ASP A 79 4.78 -14.73 12.81
N GLY A 80 4.69 -14.53 11.49
CA GLY A 80 5.82 -14.19 10.62
C GLY A 80 6.40 -12.80 10.88
N TYR A 81 5.54 -11.79 11.10
CA TYR A 81 5.98 -10.45 11.51
C TYR A 81 6.74 -10.52 12.85
N ARG A 82 6.20 -11.26 13.82
CA ARG A 82 6.86 -11.45 15.13
C ARG A 82 8.18 -12.20 15.00
N TRP A 83 8.22 -13.26 14.19
CA TRP A 83 9.44 -14.01 13.92
C TRP A 83 10.52 -13.11 13.31
N ALA A 84 10.17 -12.31 12.31
CA ALA A 84 11.09 -11.35 11.69
C ALA A 84 11.63 -10.32 12.71
N ALA A 85 10.80 -9.87 13.65
CA ALA A 85 11.19 -8.89 14.66
C ALA A 85 12.10 -9.44 15.77
N THR A 86 12.09 -10.75 16.00
CA THR A 86 12.68 -11.34 17.21
C THR A 86 13.74 -12.40 16.94
N ARG A 87 13.76 -12.99 15.74
CA ARG A 87 14.59 -14.15 15.42
C ARG A 87 15.30 -14.06 14.07
N ALA A 88 14.70 -13.43 13.06
CA ALA A 88 15.29 -13.41 11.73
C ALA A 88 16.49 -12.46 11.66
N GLU A 89 17.53 -12.90 10.96
CA GLU A 89 18.69 -12.07 10.60
C GLU A 89 18.48 -11.41 9.24
N VAL A 90 19.23 -10.34 8.96
CA VAL A 90 19.14 -9.60 7.70
C VAL A 90 19.27 -10.50 6.46
N PRO A 91 20.27 -11.39 6.34
CA PRO A 91 20.40 -12.25 5.15
C PRO A 91 19.20 -13.18 4.95
N VAL A 92 18.58 -13.62 6.05
CA VAL A 92 17.38 -14.46 6.01
C VAL A 92 16.18 -13.65 5.49
N LEU A 93 16.01 -12.41 5.93
CA LEU A 93 14.92 -11.54 5.47
C LEU A 93 15.08 -11.16 3.99
N GLU A 94 16.30 -10.89 3.55
CA GLU A 94 16.61 -10.68 2.12
C GLU A 94 16.26 -11.94 1.31
N ALA A 95 16.60 -13.13 1.81
CA ALA A 95 16.24 -14.39 1.16
C ALA A 95 14.71 -14.61 1.11
N VAL A 96 13.97 -14.25 2.17
CA VAL A 96 12.50 -14.31 2.22
C VAL A 96 11.88 -13.37 1.17
N GLU A 97 12.41 -12.15 1.03
CA GLU A 97 11.93 -11.19 0.02
C GLU A 97 12.19 -11.66 -1.42
N ASN A 98 13.31 -12.34 -1.65
CA ASN A 98 13.68 -12.88 -2.96
C ASN A 98 12.99 -14.20 -3.32
N LEU A 99 12.04 -14.67 -2.51
CA LEU A 99 11.22 -15.83 -2.86
C LEU A 99 10.38 -15.54 -4.12
N PRO A 100 10.26 -16.49 -5.05
CA PRO A 100 9.42 -16.31 -6.23
C PRO A 100 7.94 -16.21 -5.82
N GLU A 101 7.15 -15.41 -6.55
CA GLU A 101 5.72 -15.18 -6.23
C GLU A 101 4.90 -16.48 -6.20
N ASP A 102 5.35 -17.50 -6.92
CA ASP A 102 4.73 -18.81 -7.02
C ASP A 102 5.36 -19.87 -6.10
N PHE A 103 6.17 -19.46 -5.12
CA PHE A 103 6.85 -20.36 -4.17
C PHE A 103 5.91 -21.39 -3.53
N PHE A 104 4.71 -20.98 -3.11
CA PHE A 104 3.71 -21.87 -2.51
C PHE A 104 2.73 -22.49 -3.52
N LEU A 105 2.82 -22.16 -4.82
CA LEU A 105 1.94 -22.69 -5.86
C LEU A 105 2.39 -24.06 -6.40
N TYR A 106 3.69 -24.39 -6.33
CA TYR A 106 4.21 -25.71 -6.75
C TYR A 106 3.96 -26.81 -5.72
N ASP A 107 2.75 -26.83 -5.17
CA ASP A 107 2.32 -27.67 -4.07
C ASP A 107 2.75 -29.15 -4.21
N THR A 108 3.59 -29.55 -3.25
CA THR A 108 3.83 -30.83 -2.53
C THR A 108 3.41 -32.20 -3.09
N ALA A 109 2.75 -32.31 -4.25
CA ALA A 109 2.35 -33.59 -4.84
C ALA A 109 3.53 -34.51 -5.16
N ILE A 110 4.76 -33.98 -5.16
CA ILE A 110 6.02 -34.73 -5.39
C ILE A 110 6.98 -34.60 -4.19
N ASN A 111 6.71 -33.72 -3.21
CA ASN A 111 7.74 -33.25 -2.27
C ASN A 111 7.63 -33.92 -0.89
N THR A 112 8.75 -34.46 -0.41
CA THR A 112 8.94 -35.05 0.93
C THR A 112 8.76 -34.02 2.06
N TYR A 113 8.74 -32.73 1.72
CA TYR A 113 8.82 -31.61 2.65
C TYR A 113 7.51 -30.82 2.71
N ASN A 114 7.15 -30.35 3.91
CA ASN A 114 6.08 -29.41 4.12
C ASN A 114 6.48 -27.97 3.75
N TYR A 115 5.54 -27.02 3.81
CA TYR A 115 5.80 -25.62 3.43
C TYR A 115 6.83 -24.93 4.33
N ALA A 116 6.83 -25.21 5.63
CA ALA A 116 7.82 -24.67 6.57
C ALA A 116 9.24 -25.20 6.29
N GLU A 117 9.38 -26.50 6.03
CA GLU A 117 10.63 -27.14 5.60
C GLU A 117 11.11 -26.58 4.27
N SER A 118 10.21 -26.42 3.31
CA SER A 118 10.51 -25.83 2.00
C SER A 118 10.99 -24.40 2.14
N LEU A 119 10.34 -23.59 2.99
CA LEU A 119 10.78 -22.24 3.32
C LEU A 119 12.17 -22.28 3.94
N CYS A 120 12.37 -23.08 4.98
CA CYS A 120 13.65 -23.21 5.69
C CYS A 120 14.80 -23.51 4.72
N MET A 121 14.67 -24.53 3.87
CA MET A 121 15.71 -24.89 2.90
C MET A 121 16.05 -23.77 1.92
N LYS A 122 15.11 -22.85 1.68
CA LYS A 122 15.29 -21.76 0.74
C LYS A 122 15.92 -20.52 1.37
N VAL A 123 15.65 -20.26 2.65
CA VAL A 123 16.12 -19.07 3.36
C VAL A 123 17.28 -19.32 4.30
N PHE A 124 17.57 -20.57 4.66
CA PHE A 124 18.72 -20.96 5.46
C PHE A 124 19.59 -21.94 4.65
N GLU A 125 20.64 -21.43 4.03
CA GLU A 125 21.52 -22.22 3.15
C GLU A 125 22.34 -23.28 3.91
N ASP A 126 22.62 -23.06 5.20
CA ASP A 126 23.51 -23.89 6.04
C ASP A 126 22.81 -24.68 7.15
N GLU A 127 21.48 -24.60 7.27
CA GLU A 127 20.72 -25.29 8.32
C GLU A 127 20.18 -26.66 7.86
N ASP A 128 20.17 -27.63 8.78
CA ASP A 128 19.58 -28.96 8.55
C ASP A 128 18.05 -28.88 8.63
N CYS A 129 17.45 -28.32 7.58
CA CYS A 129 16.01 -28.11 7.42
C CYS A 129 15.22 -29.41 7.11
N GLY A 130 15.88 -30.58 7.13
CA GLY A 130 15.24 -31.88 6.92
C GLY A 130 14.69 -32.55 8.18
N ARG A 131 14.70 -31.85 9.32
CA ARG A 131 14.33 -32.40 10.63
C ARG A 131 12.93 -31.98 11.08
N PRO A 132 12.28 -32.77 11.98
CA PRO A 132 10.96 -32.44 12.55
C PRO A 132 10.88 -31.10 13.31
N ASP A 133 12.02 -30.42 13.53
CA ASP A 133 12.13 -29.22 14.35
C ASP A 133 12.14 -27.91 13.54
N VAL A 134 11.90 -27.93 12.21
CA VAL A 134 11.85 -26.68 11.41
C VAL A 134 10.80 -25.70 11.92
N GLY A 135 9.69 -26.21 12.48
CA GLY A 135 8.72 -25.38 13.18
C GLY A 135 9.37 -24.52 14.27
N LEU A 136 10.33 -25.05 15.04
CA LEU A 136 11.01 -24.30 16.09
C LEU A 136 11.88 -23.15 15.55
N LEU A 137 12.57 -23.34 14.41
CA LEU A 137 13.36 -22.29 13.75
C LEU A 137 12.47 -21.11 13.32
N LEU A 138 11.29 -21.42 12.79
CA LEU A 138 10.29 -20.42 12.39
C LEU A 138 9.38 -19.97 13.55
N GLY A 139 9.50 -20.57 14.73
CA GLY A 139 8.64 -20.29 15.88
C GLY A 139 7.18 -20.75 15.70
N ILE A 140 6.96 -21.74 14.83
CA ILE A 140 5.69 -22.41 14.55
C ILE A 140 5.63 -23.69 15.38
N GLU A 141 4.87 -23.67 16.47
CA GLU A 141 4.75 -24.82 17.40
C GLU A 141 3.72 -25.87 16.94
N ASP A 142 2.86 -25.53 15.97
CA ASP A 142 1.81 -26.41 15.47
C ASP A 142 2.16 -26.92 14.07
N ASP A 143 2.52 -28.19 13.98
CA ASP A 143 2.85 -28.89 12.72
C ASP A 143 1.74 -28.78 11.66
N LYS A 144 0.48 -28.64 12.07
CA LYS A 144 -0.61 -28.46 11.12
C LYS A 144 -0.55 -27.11 10.43
N LEU A 145 -0.07 -26.07 11.13
CA LEU A 145 0.13 -24.74 10.57
C LEU A 145 1.36 -24.70 9.66
N ALA A 146 2.43 -25.41 10.03
CA ALA A 146 3.61 -25.59 9.17
C ALA A 146 3.30 -26.25 7.81
N ARG A 147 2.19 -26.99 7.74
CA ARG A 147 1.65 -27.64 6.54
C ARG A 147 0.50 -26.88 5.89
N ASP A 148 0.03 -25.78 6.48
CA ASP A 148 -1.10 -25.02 5.97
C ASP A 148 -0.63 -23.89 5.07
N ARG A 149 -1.03 -23.95 3.80
CA ARG A 149 -0.60 -22.98 2.79
C ARG A 149 -0.99 -21.55 3.15
N ASP A 150 -2.26 -21.33 3.49
CA ASP A 150 -2.77 -20.00 3.83
C ASP A 150 -1.98 -19.40 5.00
N TYR A 151 -1.72 -20.20 6.03
CA TYR A 151 -0.88 -19.79 7.15
C TYR A 151 0.54 -19.42 6.69
N MET A 152 1.21 -20.27 5.91
CA MET A 152 2.60 -20.02 5.50
C MET A 152 2.75 -18.85 4.52
N GLU A 153 1.80 -18.65 3.61
CA GLU A 153 1.72 -17.43 2.80
C GLU A 153 1.58 -16.19 3.68
N GLY A 154 0.70 -16.27 4.69
CA GLY A 154 0.55 -15.22 5.68
C GLY A 154 1.87 -14.96 6.41
N PHE A 155 2.55 -16.01 6.85
CA PHE A 155 3.83 -15.93 7.56
C PHE A 155 4.88 -15.18 6.75
N VAL A 156 5.09 -15.55 5.49
CA VAL A 156 6.01 -14.85 4.58
C VAL A 156 5.58 -13.40 4.36
N ASP A 157 4.29 -13.14 4.11
CA ASP A 157 3.75 -11.77 3.96
C ASP A 157 4.07 -10.89 5.19
N GLY A 158 3.97 -11.45 6.40
CA GLY A 158 4.24 -10.76 7.65
C GLY A 158 5.73 -10.45 7.84
N ALA A 159 6.60 -11.40 7.52
CA ALA A 159 8.04 -11.20 7.58
C ALA A 159 8.51 -10.12 6.60
N ILE A 160 8.05 -10.17 5.34
CA ILE A 160 8.35 -9.16 4.31
C ILE A 160 7.82 -7.78 4.71
N ALA A 161 6.63 -7.71 5.32
CA ALA A 161 6.07 -6.45 5.76
C ALA A 161 6.98 -5.74 6.79
N LEU A 162 7.51 -6.47 7.77
CA LEU A 162 8.47 -5.90 8.71
C LEU A 162 9.77 -5.50 8.01
N TRP A 163 10.31 -6.38 7.15
CA TRP A 163 11.55 -6.11 6.43
C TRP A 163 11.48 -4.77 5.68
N LYS A 164 10.41 -4.53 4.92
CA LYS A 164 10.18 -3.26 4.22
C LYS A 164 10.04 -2.04 5.13
N GLU A 165 9.58 -2.22 6.37
CA GLU A 165 9.50 -1.13 7.37
C GLU A 165 10.87 -0.74 7.94
N VAL A 166 11.83 -1.67 7.96
CA VAL A 166 13.17 -1.47 8.55
C VAL A 166 14.25 -1.23 7.51
N GLU A 167 14.17 -1.86 6.34
CA GLU A 167 15.13 -1.71 5.23
C GLU A 167 15.30 -0.24 4.83
N ALA A 168 14.21 0.52 4.77
CA ALA A 168 14.23 1.95 4.45
C ALA A 168 14.96 2.82 5.51
N LYS A 169 15.39 2.24 6.64
CA LYS A 169 16.02 2.93 7.78
C LYS A 169 17.42 2.41 8.11
N LEU A 170 17.86 1.32 7.47
CA LEU A 170 19.21 0.75 7.61
C LEU A 170 20.15 1.40 6.58
#